data_AF-A0A939VE59-F1
#
_entry.id   AF-A0A939VE59-F1
#
_cell.length_a   1.000
_cell.length_b   1.000
_cell.length_c   1.000
_cell.angle_alpha   90.00
_cell.angle_beta   90.00
_cell.angle_gamma   90.00
#
_symmetry.space_group_name_H-M   'P 1'
#
loop_
_entity.id
_entity.type
_entity.pdbx_description
1 polymer ?
#
loop_
_entity_poly.entity_id
_entity_poly.type
_entity_poly.pdbx_seq_one_letter_code
_entity_poly.pdbx_strand_id
1 'polypeptide(L)'
;MKKILIGMFAFALCLGMNSCIKENKEATEKAVEEVVEKAPALADIVAKAKAEGANWSVDEWKEQFKQVMLAIKPMMVEMSDLVKNMKDDPSKMAEMIKESENIQKKYADLNKLMEEFSEIAEATENGKVVIDDEEWGKKMMEELGIPDPDEVE
;
A
#
# COMPACT_ATOMS: atom_id res chain seq x y z
N MET A 1 24.17 -3.71 -6.46
CA MET A 1 23.42 -3.04 -5.38
C MET A 1 21.94 -3.12 -5.73
N LYS A 2 21.31 -4.31 -5.58
CA LYS A 2 20.05 -4.70 -6.23
C LYS A 2 19.01 -5.29 -5.24
N LYS A 3 19.04 -4.87 -3.98
CA LYS A 3 18.20 -5.46 -2.91
C LYS A 3 17.57 -4.42 -1.97
N ILE A 4 17.48 -3.15 -2.39
CA ILE A 4 17.12 -2.06 -1.46
C ILE A 4 15.65 -1.64 -1.57
N LEU A 5 15.01 -1.69 -2.75
CA LEU A 5 13.65 -1.16 -2.89
C LEU A 5 12.55 -2.04 -2.26
N ILE A 6 12.62 -3.36 -2.41
CA ILE A 6 11.58 -4.27 -1.85
C ILE A 6 11.75 -4.45 -0.33
N GLY A 7 12.97 -4.19 0.18
CA GLY A 7 13.23 -4.18 1.63
C GLY A 7 12.68 -2.93 2.34
N MET A 8 12.38 -1.85 1.63
CA MET A 8 11.88 -0.62 2.25
C MET A 8 10.40 -0.69 2.64
N PHE A 9 9.58 -1.48 1.94
CA PHE A 9 8.19 -1.71 2.35
C PHE A 9 8.05 -2.66 3.55
N ALA A 10 9.08 -3.48 3.84
CA ALA A 10 9.07 -4.41 4.97
C ALA A 10 9.91 -3.93 6.18
N PHE A 11 10.66 -2.83 6.06
CA PHE A 11 11.62 -2.40 7.10
C PHE A 11 11.53 -0.93 7.53
N ALA A 12 10.69 -0.10 6.89
CA ALA A 12 10.48 1.29 7.29
C ALA A 12 9.46 1.47 8.44
N LEU A 13 9.27 0.44 9.27
CA LEU A 13 8.52 0.55 10.54
C LEU A 13 9.40 0.99 11.73
N CYS A 14 10.69 1.25 11.48
CA CYS A 14 11.62 1.72 12.50
C CYS A 14 12.16 3.12 12.17
N LEU A 15 11.70 4.05 13.01
CA LEU A 15 12.32 5.35 13.32
C LEU A 15 11.93 6.53 12.42
N GLY A 16 11.45 7.55 13.13
CA GLY A 16 11.47 8.93 12.68
C GLY A 16 10.10 9.42 12.23
N MET A 17 9.57 10.39 12.98
CA MET A 17 9.04 11.65 12.42
C MET A 17 7.54 11.97 12.45
N ASN A 18 7.27 13.25 12.65
CA ASN A 18 6.29 13.85 13.54
C ASN A 18 5.23 14.59 12.68
N SER A 19 4.12 15.04 13.27
CA SER A 19 3.22 16.10 12.72
C SER A 19 2.48 15.76 11.39
N CYS A 20 1.18 15.96 11.14
CA CYS A 20 0.03 16.52 11.82
C CYS A 20 -1.16 16.28 10.89
N ILE A 21 -2.19 15.51 11.28
CA ILE A 21 -3.56 15.59 10.73
C ILE A 21 -4.49 15.15 11.85
N LYS A 22 -5.25 16.12 12.38
CA LYS A 22 -6.31 15.89 13.36
C LYS A 22 -7.60 15.58 12.59
N GLU A 23 -8.38 14.70 13.21
CA GLU A 23 -9.82 14.52 13.03
C GLU A 23 -10.30 13.88 11.71
N ASN A 24 -10.52 12.56 11.72
CA ASN A 24 -11.85 11.98 11.42
C ASN A 24 -11.94 10.46 11.73
N LYS A 25 -11.98 10.07 13.02
CA LYS A 25 -11.92 8.65 13.44
C LYS A 25 -13.21 7.84 13.14
N GLU A 26 -14.36 8.49 12.98
CA GLU A 26 -15.66 7.82 12.74
C GLU A 26 -15.99 7.61 11.26
N ALA A 27 -15.35 8.33 10.34
CA ALA A 27 -15.48 8.07 8.90
C ALA A 27 -14.70 6.80 8.47
N THR A 28 -13.65 6.45 9.23
CA THR A 28 -12.71 5.38 8.90
C THR A 28 -13.33 3.99 9.10
N GLU A 29 -14.06 3.74 10.19
CA GLU A 29 -14.67 2.40 10.42
C GLU A 29 -15.73 2.05 9.36
N LYS A 30 -16.47 3.03 8.85
CA LYS A 30 -17.48 2.81 7.79
C LYS A 30 -16.86 2.68 6.40
N ALA A 31 -15.78 3.40 6.12
CA ALA A 31 -15.03 3.27 4.86
C ALA A 31 -14.25 1.94 4.80
N VAL A 32 -13.85 1.40 5.94
CA VAL A 32 -13.16 0.11 6.06
C VAL A 32 -14.06 -1.06 5.67
N GLU A 33 -15.32 -1.05 6.12
CA GLU A 33 -16.27 -2.11 5.78
C GLU A 33 -16.61 -2.08 4.28
N GLU A 34 -16.66 -0.88 3.68
CA GLU A 34 -16.92 -0.67 2.24
C GLU A 34 -15.72 -1.01 1.33
N VAL A 35 -14.47 -0.92 1.82
CA VAL A 35 -13.28 -1.26 1.01
C VAL A 35 -12.89 -2.73 1.13
N VAL A 36 -13.22 -3.42 2.22
CA VAL A 36 -13.11 -4.89 2.28
C VAL A 36 -14.07 -5.56 1.28
N GLU A 37 -15.20 -4.92 0.97
CA GLU A 37 -16.12 -5.36 -0.11
C GLU A 37 -15.56 -5.13 -1.53
N LYS A 38 -14.44 -4.41 -1.68
CA LYS A 38 -13.72 -4.19 -2.96
C LYS A 38 -12.52 -5.11 -3.20
N ALA A 39 -12.30 -6.11 -2.34
CA ALA A 39 -11.47 -7.27 -2.66
C ALA A 39 -11.68 -7.91 -4.06
N PRO A 40 -12.87 -7.83 -4.72
CA PRO A 40 -13.00 -8.15 -6.16
C PRO A 40 -12.05 -7.37 -7.08
N ALA A 41 -11.76 -6.08 -6.83
CA ALA A 41 -10.99 -5.27 -7.77
C ALA A 41 -9.53 -5.72 -7.91
N LEU A 42 -8.82 -6.01 -6.81
CA LEU A 42 -7.42 -6.47 -6.89
C LEU A 42 -7.33 -7.94 -7.32
N ALA A 43 -8.22 -8.80 -6.81
CA ALA A 43 -8.26 -10.21 -7.18
C ALA A 43 -8.52 -10.38 -8.69
N ASP A 44 -9.43 -9.58 -9.26
CA ASP A 44 -9.72 -9.59 -10.70
C ASP A 44 -8.52 -9.11 -11.53
N ILE A 45 -7.79 -8.09 -11.07
CA ILE A 45 -6.57 -7.62 -11.73
C ILE A 45 -5.50 -8.70 -11.74
N VAL A 46 -5.26 -9.36 -10.60
CA VAL A 46 -4.28 -10.45 -10.49
C VAL A 46 -4.71 -11.66 -11.34
N ALA A 47 -6.00 -12.01 -11.33
CA ALA A 47 -6.53 -13.09 -12.15
C ALA A 47 -6.38 -12.78 -13.65
N LYS A 48 -6.70 -11.55 -14.07
CA LYS A 48 -6.53 -11.07 -15.45
C LYS A 48 -5.07 -11.10 -15.85
N ALA A 49 -4.17 -10.60 -15.00
CA ALA A 49 -2.73 -10.62 -15.22
C ALA A 49 -2.21 -12.04 -15.45
N LYS A 50 -2.63 -12.99 -14.60
CA LYS A 50 -2.28 -14.41 -14.72
C LYS A 50 -2.84 -15.04 -16.00
N ALA A 51 -4.08 -14.72 -16.37
CA ALA A 51 -4.73 -15.28 -17.55
C ALA A 51 -4.14 -14.77 -18.87
N GLU A 52 -3.80 -13.48 -18.95
CA GLU A 52 -3.27 -12.83 -20.15
C GLU A 52 -1.74 -12.87 -20.23
N GLY A 53 -1.09 -13.43 -19.19
CA GLY A 53 0.37 -13.41 -19.04
C GLY A 53 0.95 -12.01 -18.82
N ALA A 54 0.10 -11.06 -18.44
CA ALA A 54 0.42 -9.65 -18.19
C ALA A 54 1.23 -8.98 -19.31
N ASN A 55 0.94 -9.34 -20.57
CA ASN A 55 1.52 -8.75 -21.78
C ASN A 55 0.98 -7.34 -22.09
N TRP A 56 0.67 -6.58 -21.04
CA TRP A 56 0.11 -5.25 -21.13
C TRP A 56 1.16 -4.23 -21.58
N SER A 57 0.70 -3.20 -22.28
CA SER A 57 1.50 -2.00 -22.54
C SER A 57 1.85 -1.28 -21.22
N VAL A 58 2.84 -0.38 -21.27
CA VAL A 58 3.24 0.43 -20.11
C VAL A 58 2.06 1.24 -19.56
N ASP A 59 1.24 1.83 -20.44
CA ASP A 59 0.08 2.63 -20.02
C ASP A 59 -1.00 1.77 -19.35
N GLU A 60 -1.24 0.56 -19.86
CA GLU A 60 -2.14 -0.40 -19.22
C GLU A 60 -1.61 -0.84 -17.86
N TRP A 61 -0.30 -1.11 -17.74
CA TRP A 61 0.34 -1.39 -16.45
C TRP A 61 0.17 -0.25 -15.46
N LYS A 62 0.37 1.00 -15.89
CA LYS A 62 0.17 2.19 -15.05
C LYS A 62 -1.28 2.27 -14.55
N GLU A 63 -2.26 1.98 -15.40
CA GLU A 63 -3.67 1.96 -15.00
C GLU A 63 -3.96 0.83 -14.01
N GLN A 64 -3.49 -0.40 -14.27
CA GLN A 64 -3.70 -1.52 -13.34
C GLN A 64 -3.05 -1.24 -11.99
N PHE A 65 -1.84 -0.69 -11.98
CA PHE A 65 -1.13 -0.31 -10.77
C PHE A 65 -1.88 0.76 -9.98
N LYS A 66 -2.45 1.78 -10.64
CA LYS A 66 -3.34 2.77 -9.97
C LYS A 66 -4.53 2.11 -9.27
N GLN A 67 -5.15 1.13 -9.90
CA GLN A 67 -6.26 0.38 -9.29
C GLN A 67 -5.80 -0.43 -8.08
N VAL A 68 -4.62 -1.07 -8.15
CA VAL A 68 -4.00 -1.74 -7.00
C VAL A 68 -3.78 -0.77 -5.84
N MET A 69 -3.22 0.42 -6.12
CA MET A 69 -2.96 1.44 -5.11
C MET A 69 -4.23 1.98 -4.45
N LEU A 70 -5.30 2.16 -5.23
CA LEU A 70 -6.62 2.50 -4.70
C LEU A 70 -7.17 1.40 -3.77
N ALA A 71 -6.96 0.12 -4.11
CA ALA A 71 -7.40 -0.99 -3.29
C ALA A 71 -6.65 -1.09 -1.96
N ILE A 72 -5.33 -0.80 -1.95
CA ILE A 72 -4.50 -0.86 -0.75
C ILE A 72 -4.48 0.45 0.06
N LYS A 73 -5.07 1.53 -0.45
CA LYS A 73 -5.11 2.84 0.22
C LYS A 73 -5.58 2.80 1.68
N PRO A 74 -6.66 2.11 2.07
CA PRO A 74 -7.11 2.11 3.47
C PRO A 74 -6.10 1.44 4.39
N MET A 75 -5.45 0.37 3.94
CA MET A 75 -4.38 -0.28 4.70
C MET A 75 -3.22 0.68 4.94
N MET A 76 -2.83 1.47 3.92
CA MET A 76 -1.79 2.50 4.08
C MET A 76 -2.19 3.60 5.06
N VAL A 77 -3.45 4.05 5.04
CA VAL A 77 -3.96 5.04 6.00
C VAL A 77 -3.94 4.50 7.43
N GLU A 78 -4.47 3.30 7.67
CA GLU A 78 -4.46 2.68 9.01
C GLU A 78 -3.06 2.44 9.55
N MET A 79 -2.14 2.01 8.68
CA MET A 79 -0.74 1.83 9.05
C MET A 79 -0.07 3.17 9.39
N SER A 80 -0.34 4.23 8.60
CA SER A 80 0.16 5.58 8.86
C SER A 80 -0.35 6.13 10.19
N ASP A 81 -1.65 5.97 10.48
CA ASP A 81 -2.26 6.38 11.75
C ASP A 81 -1.65 5.62 12.93
N LEU A 82 -1.42 4.31 12.79
CA LEU A 82 -0.76 3.51 13.82
C LEU A 82 0.67 3.99 14.10
N VAL A 83 1.45 4.22 13.05
CA VAL A 83 2.84 4.71 13.16
C VAL A 83 2.86 6.08 13.84
N LYS A 84 1.94 6.97 13.48
CA LYS A 84 1.82 8.29 14.10
C LYS A 84 1.44 8.21 15.57
N ASN A 85 0.45 7.40 15.93
CA ASN A 85 0.06 7.18 17.32
C ASN A 85 1.24 6.64 18.14
N MET A 86 2.06 5.75 17.57
CA MET A 86 3.25 5.19 18.23
C MET A 86 4.33 6.22 18.50
N LYS A 87 4.50 7.19 17.61
CA LYS A 87 5.42 8.30 17.82
C LYS A 87 4.89 9.28 18.86
N ASP A 88 3.59 9.56 18.85
CA ASP A 88 2.95 10.51 19.78
C ASP A 88 2.91 9.99 21.23
N ASP A 89 2.69 8.68 21.42
CA ASP A 89 2.60 8.06 22.75
C ASP A 89 3.29 6.68 22.80
N PRO A 90 4.64 6.64 22.91
CA PRO A 90 5.39 5.39 22.97
C PRO A 90 5.02 4.50 24.18
N SER A 91 4.36 5.06 25.20
CA SER A 91 3.96 4.30 26.40
C SER A 91 2.87 3.25 26.10
N LYS A 92 2.15 3.41 24.98
CA LYS A 92 1.11 2.49 24.49
C LYS A 92 1.61 1.46 23.49
N MET A 93 2.93 1.27 23.38
CA MET A 93 3.54 0.34 22.43
C MET A 93 2.90 -1.07 22.44
N ALA A 94 2.53 -1.60 23.61
CA ALA A 94 1.88 -2.90 23.71
C ALA A 94 0.46 -2.94 23.10
N GLU A 95 -0.29 -1.85 23.17
CA GLU A 95 -1.61 -1.71 22.53
C GLU A 95 -1.45 -1.56 21.01
N MET A 96 -0.47 -0.76 20.58
CA MET A 96 -0.15 -0.55 19.16
C MET A 96 0.38 -1.79 18.46
N ILE A 97 1.15 -2.65 19.15
CA ILE A 97 1.55 -3.95 18.61
C ILE A 97 0.31 -4.80 18.32
N LYS A 98 -0.66 -4.83 19.23
CA LYS A 98 -1.92 -5.58 19.00
C LYS A 98 -2.74 -4.99 17.85
N GLU A 99 -2.77 -3.66 17.73
CA GLU A 99 -3.44 -2.98 16.62
C GLU A 99 -2.74 -3.29 15.28
N SER A 100 -1.39 -3.31 15.24
CA SER A 100 -0.62 -3.78 14.09
C SER A 100 -0.98 -5.22 13.71
N GLU A 101 -1.05 -6.13 14.66
CA GLU A 101 -1.43 -7.52 14.41
C GLU A 101 -2.85 -7.63 13.85
N ASN A 102 -3.77 -6.79 14.32
CA ASN A 102 -5.15 -6.77 13.82
C ASN A 102 -5.22 -6.24 12.38
N ILE A 103 -4.49 -5.17 12.07
CA ILE A 103 -4.37 -4.64 10.69
C ILE A 103 -3.78 -5.71 9.77
N GLN A 104 -2.70 -6.38 10.18
CA GLN A 104 -2.10 -7.47 9.41
C GLN A 104 -3.09 -8.61 9.12
N LYS A 105 -3.86 -9.04 10.13
CA LYS A 105 -4.89 -10.09 9.96
C LYS A 105 -6.01 -9.64 9.05
N LYS A 106 -6.47 -8.40 9.22
CA LYS A 106 -7.55 -7.79 8.42
C LYS A 106 -7.20 -7.70 6.94
N TYR A 107 -5.95 -7.41 6.61
CA TYR A 107 -5.46 -7.24 5.24
C TYR A 107 -4.60 -8.39 4.73
N ALA A 108 -4.62 -9.56 5.37
CA ALA A 108 -3.75 -10.69 5.01
C ALA A 108 -3.94 -11.14 3.54
N ASP A 109 -5.19 -11.28 3.10
CA ASP A 109 -5.50 -11.69 1.72
C ASP A 109 -5.12 -10.59 0.71
N LEU A 110 -5.30 -9.33 1.09
CA LEU A 110 -4.91 -8.18 0.27
C LEU A 110 -3.38 -8.12 0.10
N ASN A 111 -2.62 -8.36 1.17
CA ASN A 111 -1.16 -8.43 1.13
C ASN A 111 -0.68 -9.52 0.19
N LYS A 112 -1.30 -10.70 0.25
CA LYS A 112 -0.97 -11.81 -0.65
C LYS A 112 -1.23 -11.44 -2.12
N LEU A 113 -2.36 -10.81 -2.41
CA LEU A 113 -2.67 -10.38 -3.78
C LEU A 113 -1.71 -9.29 -4.28
N MET A 114 -1.28 -8.38 -3.40
CA MET A 114 -0.29 -7.36 -3.71
C MET A 114 1.08 -7.99 -4.00
N GLU A 115 1.51 -8.97 -3.20
CA GLU A 115 2.72 -9.75 -3.46
C GLU A 115 2.65 -10.45 -4.82
N GLU A 116 1.54 -11.13 -5.12
CA GLU A 116 1.33 -11.80 -6.40
C GLU A 116 1.33 -10.82 -7.58
N PHE A 117 0.73 -9.64 -7.44
CA PHE A 117 0.76 -8.60 -8.47
C PHE A 117 2.18 -8.09 -8.72
N SER A 118 2.95 -7.87 -7.65
CA SER A 118 4.36 -7.45 -7.73
C SER A 118 5.21 -8.49 -8.44
N GLU A 119 5.04 -9.78 -8.11
CA GLU A 119 5.76 -10.87 -8.77
C GLU A 119 5.47 -10.93 -10.29
N ILE A 120 4.22 -10.71 -10.68
CA ILE A 120 3.82 -10.66 -12.10
C ILE A 120 4.49 -9.46 -12.79
N ALA A 121 4.46 -8.28 -12.17
CA ALA A 121 5.08 -7.10 -12.73
C ALA A 121 6.59 -7.29 -12.90
N GLU A 122 7.28 -7.89 -11.91
CA GLU A 122 8.69 -8.28 -11.98
C GLU A 122 8.99 -9.41 -12.98
N ALA A 123 7.99 -10.18 -13.41
CA ALA A 123 8.16 -11.19 -14.44
C ALA A 123 8.11 -10.60 -15.86
N THR A 124 7.60 -9.37 -16.03
CA THR A 124 7.41 -8.74 -17.35
C THR A 124 8.35 -7.54 -17.56
N GLU A 125 8.65 -7.23 -18.82
CA GLU A 125 9.49 -6.07 -19.14
C GLU A 125 8.76 -4.75 -18.84
N ASN A 126 7.52 -4.62 -19.32
CA ASN A 126 6.72 -3.41 -19.11
C ASN A 126 6.30 -3.22 -17.64
N GLY A 127 6.04 -4.30 -16.89
CA GLY A 127 5.74 -4.20 -15.46
C GLY A 127 6.90 -3.63 -14.66
N LYS A 128 8.14 -4.05 -14.95
CA LYS A 128 9.35 -3.45 -14.34
C LYS A 128 9.49 -1.98 -14.67
N VAL A 129 9.26 -1.59 -15.92
CA VAL A 129 9.31 -0.18 -16.31
C VAL A 129 8.39 0.67 -15.44
N VAL A 130 7.19 0.18 -15.12
CA VAL A 130 6.25 0.91 -14.26
C VAL A 130 6.66 0.90 -12.79
N ILE A 131 7.15 -0.22 -12.25
CA ILE A 131 7.62 -0.29 -10.86
C ILE A 131 8.86 0.56 -10.61
N ASP A 132 9.78 0.61 -11.57
CA ASP A 132 11.04 1.37 -11.48
C ASP A 132 10.87 2.86 -11.83
N ASP A 133 9.68 3.31 -12.28
CA ASP A 133 9.37 4.70 -12.62
C ASP A 133 9.04 5.51 -11.35
N GLU A 134 10.08 5.87 -10.60
CA GLU A 134 9.96 6.61 -9.33
C GLU A 134 9.22 7.96 -9.50
N GLU A 135 9.45 8.69 -10.60
CA GLU A 135 8.80 9.98 -10.86
C GLU A 135 7.29 9.81 -11.05
N TRP A 136 6.89 8.83 -11.86
CA TRP A 136 5.48 8.51 -12.04
C TRP A 136 4.85 7.98 -10.76
N GLY A 137 5.56 7.12 -10.02
CA GLY A 137 5.11 6.56 -8.75
C GLY A 137 4.79 7.65 -7.73
N LYS A 138 5.70 8.63 -7.56
CA LYS A 138 5.49 9.79 -6.67
C LYS A 138 4.27 10.62 -7.10
N LYS A 139 4.18 10.96 -8.38
CA LYS A 139 3.04 11.72 -8.91
C LYS A 139 1.72 10.98 -8.70
N MET A 140 1.71 9.67 -8.88
CA MET A 140 0.53 8.83 -8.67
C MET A 140 0.12 8.81 -7.19
N MET A 141 1.07 8.69 -6.26
CA MET A 141 0.80 8.76 -4.82
C MET A 141 0.17 10.10 -4.42
N GLU A 142 0.73 11.21 -4.94
CA GLU A 142 0.19 12.56 -4.76
C GLU A 142 -1.23 12.68 -5.34
N GLU A 143 -1.46 12.23 -6.58
CA GLU A 143 -2.77 12.22 -7.23
C GLU A 143 -3.82 11.45 -6.42
N LEU A 144 -3.42 10.35 -5.80
CA LEU A 144 -4.30 9.51 -4.99
C LEU A 144 -4.44 10.02 -3.55
N GLY A 145 -3.73 11.08 -3.16
CA GLY A 145 -3.68 11.56 -1.78
C GLY A 145 -3.21 10.47 -0.81
N ILE A 146 -2.29 9.62 -1.25
CA ILE A 146 -1.61 8.65 -0.40
C ILE A 146 -0.40 9.37 0.18
N PRO A 147 -0.21 9.36 1.52
CA PRO A 147 0.93 10.03 2.14
C PRO A 147 2.24 9.51 1.53
N ASP A 148 3.10 10.42 1.08
CA ASP A 148 4.46 10.05 0.67
C ASP A 148 5.20 9.57 1.93
N PRO A 149 5.75 8.34 1.94
CA PRO A 149 6.51 7.83 3.09
C PRO A 149 7.73 8.70 3.45
N ASP A 150 8.27 9.48 2.50
CA ASP A 150 9.42 10.38 2.71
C ASP A 150 9.02 11.79 3.16
N GLU A 151 7.76 12.22 2.95
CA GLU A 151 7.26 13.54 3.40
C GLU A 151 6.66 13.52 4.81
N VAL A 152 6.68 12.36 5.48
CA VAL A 152 6.30 12.23 6.90
C VAL A 152 7.50 12.65 7.79
N GLU A 153 7.94 13.90 7.69
CA GLU A 153 8.95 14.59 8.54
C GLU A 153 8.36 15.26 9.80
#